data_AF-A0A5K7YUR0-F1
#
_entry.id   AF-A0A5K7YUR0-F1
#
_cell.length_a   1.000
_cell.length_b   1.000
_cell.length_c   1.000
_cell.angle_alpha   90.00
_cell.angle_beta   90.00
_cell.angle_gamma   90.00
#
_symmetry.space_group_name_H-M   'P 1'
#
loop_
_entity.id
_entity.type
_entity.pdbx_description
1 polymer ?
#
loop_
_entity_poly.entity_id
_entity_poly.type
_entity_poly.pdbx_seq_one_letter_code
_entity_poly.pdbx_strand_id
1 'polypeptide(L)'
;MDDPELHVIGYQPNFKKFTTGLFYFNHSCGSTLAIPASYFVDLYHGPVFQKRATGSDHCPEHCLRKEDLEPCLAECECAYIREVLQIIKTWPKA
;
A
#
# COMPACT_ATOMS: atom_id res chain seq x y z
N MET A 1 6.47 -14.11 -3.68
CA MET A 1 7.33 -13.25 -2.83
C MET A 1 7.83 -14.17 -1.75
N ASP A 2 8.93 -14.86 -2.01
CA ASP A 2 9.25 -16.10 -1.29
C ASP A 2 10.39 -15.88 -0.30
N ASP A 3 11.06 -14.73 -0.37
CA ASP A 3 12.11 -14.31 0.56
C ASP A 3 11.50 -13.88 1.92
N PRO A 4 11.70 -14.65 3.00
CA PRO A 4 11.13 -14.36 4.32
C PRO A 4 11.72 -13.12 4.99
N GLU A 5 12.92 -12.72 4.60
CA GLU A 5 13.66 -11.60 5.18
C GLU A 5 13.23 -10.25 4.59
N LEU A 6 12.36 -10.27 3.58
CA LEU A 6 11.83 -9.08 2.92
C LEU A 6 10.56 -8.60 3.64
N HIS A 7 10.55 -7.38 4.15
CA HIS A 7 9.40 -6.79 4.85
C HIS A 7 8.96 -5.49 4.21
N VAL A 8 7.66 -5.31 3.99
CA VAL A 8 7.10 -4.01 3.59
C VAL A 8 7.18 -3.05 4.78
N ILE A 9 7.74 -1.87 4.55
CA ILE A 9 7.99 -0.85 5.58
C ILE A 9 7.27 0.47 5.31
N GLY A 10 6.72 0.64 4.12
CA GLY A 10 6.02 1.87 3.80
C GLY A 10 5.42 1.91 2.41
N TYR A 11 4.60 2.93 2.21
CA TYR A 11 4.03 3.28 0.92
C TYR A 11 4.07 4.79 0.72
N GLN A 12 4.68 5.23 -0.39
CA GLN A 12 4.61 6.62 -0.82
C GLN A 12 3.57 6.74 -1.93
N PRO A 13 2.41 7.35 -1.68
CA PRO A 13 1.37 7.51 -2.69
C PRO A 13 1.77 8.52 -3.76
N ASN A 14 1.34 8.26 -4.99
CA ASN A 14 1.19 9.29 -5.99
C ASN A 14 -0.29 9.70 -6.06
N PHE A 15 -0.64 10.84 -5.45
CA PHE A 15 -2.01 11.35 -5.41
C PHE A 15 -2.59 11.77 -6.77
N LYS A 16 -1.81 11.76 -7.85
CA LYS A 16 -2.32 11.95 -9.22
C LYS A 16 -2.62 10.62 -9.91
N LYS A 17 -1.85 9.58 -9.62
CA LYS A 17 -2.00 8.24 -10.19
C LYS A 17 -1.52 7.20 -9.19
N PHE A 18 -2.43 6.69 -8.36
CA PHE A 18 -2.09 5.88 -7.18
C PHE A 18 -1.34 4.59 -7.50
N THR A 19 -1.60 3.98 -8.64
CA THR A 19 -0.86 2.80 -9.09
C THR A 19 0.62 3.10 -9.37
N THR A 20 1.01 4.37 -9.50
CA THR A 20 2.41 4.77 -9.66
C THR A 20 3.07 5.21 -8.36
N GLY A 21 2.42 5.00 -7.20
CA GLY A 21 3.08 5.08 -5.91
C GLY A 21 4.14 4.00 -5.73
N LEU A 22 4.94 4.11 -4.67
CA LEU A 22 6.06 3.19 -4.39
C LEU A 22 5.81 2.44 -3.08
N PHE A 23 5.82 1.11 -3.13
CA PHE A 23 5.98 0.28 -1.95
C PHE A 23 7.46 0.17 -1.59
N TYR A 24 7.75 0.33 -0.31
CA TYR A 24 9.09 0.22 0.22
C TYR A 24 9.23 -1.10 0.96
N PHE A 25 10.31 -1.81 0.68
CA PHE A 25 10.67 -3.05 1.33
C PHE A 25 12.07 -2.94 1.90
N ASN A 26 12.28 -3.45 3.11
CA ASN A 26 13.62 -3.70 3.63
C ASN A 26 13.90 -5.19 3.60
N HIS A 27 15.15 -5.53 3.30
CA HIS A 27 15.68 -6.88 3.46
C HIS A 27 16.69 -6.89 4.62
N SER A 28 16.89 -8.02 5.30
CA SER A 28 17.79 -8.11 6.45
C SER A 28 19.27 -7.83 6.14
N CYS A 29 19.65 -7.85 4.86
CA CYS A 29 20.96 -7.38 4.39
C CYS A 29 21.16 -5.85 4.49
N GLY A 30 20.15 -5.10 4.93
CA GLY A 30 20.21 -3.64 5.08
C GLY A 30 19.87 -2.85 3.82
N SER A 31 19.42 -3.52 2.75
CA SER A 31 18.98 -2.85 1.53
C SER A 31 17.51 -2.45 1.58
N THR A 32 17.17 -1.35 0.91
CA THR A 32 15.80 -0.91 0.68
C THR A 32 15.44 -1.01 -0.80
N LEU A 33 14.33 -1.68 -1.11
CA LEU A 33 13.75 -1.74 -2.44
C LEU A 33 12.54 -0.80 -2.50
N ALA A 34 12.44 -0.03 -3.58
CA ALA A 34 11.25 0.75 -3.90
C ALA A 34 10.64 0.20 -5.19
N ILE A 35 9.44 -0.36 -5.09
CA ILE A 35 8.78 -1.05 -6.21
C ILE A 35 7.47 -0.32 -6.52
N PRO A 36 7.17 -0.02 -7.80
CA PRO A 36 5.89 0.55 -8.19
C PRO A 36 4.71 -0.30 -7.72
N ALA A 37 3.71 0.35 -7.12
CA ALA A 37 2.49 -0.32 -6.68
C ALA A 37 1.74 -0.99 -7.85
N SER A 38 1.91 -0.49 -9.08
CA SER A 38 1.36 -1.04 -10.32
C SER A 38 1.77 -2.47 -10.63
N TYR A 39 2.80 -3.02 -9.97
CA TYR A 39 3.17 -4.43 -10.12
C TYR A 39 2.40 -5.38 -9.20
N PHE A 40 1.53 -4.86 -8.34
CA PHE A 40 0.78 -5.64 -7.36
C PHE A 40 -0.74 -5.39 -7.43
N VAL A 41 -1.17 -4.52 -8.34
CA VAL A 41 -2.56 -4.08 -8.51
C VAL A 41 -3.52 -5.22 -8.81
N ASP A 42 -3.01 -6.26 -9.48
CA ASP A 42 -3.67 -7.49 -9.87
C ASP A 42 -3.91 -8.46 -8.69
N LEU A 43 -3.25 -8.26 -7.55
CA LEU A 43 -3.51 -9.04 -6.34
C LEU A 43 -4.89 -8.75 -5.73
N TYR A 44 -5.46 -7.58 -6.01
CA TYR A 44 -6.71 -7.14 -5.43
C TYR A 44 -7.87 -7.17 -6.42
N HIS A 45 -8.98 -7.77 -5.99
CA HIS A 45 -10.19 -8.00 -6.79
C HIS A 45 -11.44 -7.31 -6.22
N GLY A 46 -11.28 -6.43 -5.23
CA GLY A 46 -12.38 -5.72 -4.58
C GLY A 46 -12.75 -4.39 -5.26
N PRO A 47 -13.58 -3.55 -4.61
CA PRO A 47 -14.01 -2.27 -5.15
C PRO A 47 -12.87 -1.25 -5.28
N VAL A 48 -12.86 -0.52 -6.40
CA VAL A 48 -12.01 0.67 -6.58
C VAL A 48 -12.91 1.90 -6.59
N PHE A 49 -12.85 2.68 -5.52
CA PHE A 49 -13.61 3.93 -5.40
C PHE A 49 -12.92 5.06 -6.18
N GLN A 50 -13.70 6.01 -6.71
CA GLN A 50 -13.17 7.12 -7.51
C GLN A 50 -13.05 8.44 -6.72
N LYS A 51 -13.57 8.50 -5.49
CA LYS A 51 -13.60 9.73 -4.68
C LYS A 51 -12.55 9.70 -3.58
N ARG A 52 -11.99 10.86 -3.22
CA ARG A 52 -11.19 11.01 -2.00
C ARG A 52 -12.09 11.29 -0.81
N ALA A 53 -11.77 10.65 0.29
CA ALA A 53 -12.35 10.96 1.60
C ALA A 53 -11.46 11.91 2.43
N THR A 54 -10.28 12.33 1.94
CA THR A 54 -9.36 13.22 2.67
C THR A 54 -10.06 14.47 3.21
N GLY A 55 -9.82 14.80 4.48
CA GLY A 55 -10.48 15.90 5.18
C GLY A 55 -11.93 15.65 5.63
N SER A 56 -12.50 14.46 5.37
CA SER A 56 -13.79 14.07 5.95
C SER A 56 -13.64 13.38 7.30
N ASP A 57 -14.70 13.38 8.10
CA ASP A 57 -14.75 12.73 9.42
C ASP A 57 -14.47 11.22 9.37
N HIS A 58 -14.64 10.58 8.20
CA HIS A 58 -14.44 9.16 8.01
C HIS A 58 -13.03 8.80 7.53
N CYS A 59 -12.15 9.79 7.29
CA CYS A 59 -10.81 9.56 6.76
C CYS A 59 -9.73 9.75 7.84
N PRO A 60 -9.07 8.67 8.28
CA PRO A 60 -7.97 8.74 9.25
C PRO A 60 -6.64 9.25 8.65
N GLU A 61 -6.64 9.60 7.35
CA GLU A 61 -5.49 10.16 6.64
C GLU A 61 -4.23 9.29 6.69
N HIS A 62 -4.39 7.96 6.80
CA HIS A 62 -3.25 7.06 6.85
C HIS A 62 -2.35 7.22 5.62
N CYS A 63 -2.92 7.47 4.43
CA CYS A 63 -2.15 7.67 3.20
C CYS A 63 -1.18 8.87 3.22
N LEU A 64 -1.30 9.81 4.16
CA LEU A 64 -0.33 10.91 4.33
C LEU A 64 0.92 10.48 5.11
N ARG A 65 0.89 9.31 5.75
CA ARG A 65 1.96 8.78 6.59
C ARG A 65 2.54 7.55 5.93
N LYS A 66 3.80 7.65 5.48
CA LYS A 66 4.44 6.60 4.67
C LYS A 66 4.59 5.29 5.46
N GLU A 67 4.95 5.39 6.74
CA GLU A 67 5.23 4.27 7.63
C GLU A 67 3.95 3.69 8.26
N ASP A 68 2.81 4.34 8.06
CA ASP A 68 1.51 3.83 8.48
C ASP A 68 1.08 2.73 7.51
N LEU A 69 1.03 1.49 7.99
CA LEU A 69 0.69 0.31 7.19
C LEU A 69 -0.72 -0.21 7.46
N GLU A 70 -1.57 0.58 8.13
CA GLU A 70 -2.92 0.13 8.49
C GLU A 70 -3.85 0.06 7.26
N PRO A 71 -4.90 -0.78 7.27
CA PRO A 71 -5.93 -0.73 6.23
C PRO A 71 -6.66 0.63 6.25
N CYS A 72 -7.36 0.95 5.17
CA CYS A 72 -8.22 2.15 5.10
C CYS A 72 -9.67 1.72 4.89
N LEU A 73 -10.50 1.91 5.91
CA LEU A 73 -11.91 1.51 5.89
C LEU A 73 -12.84 2.53 5.21
N ALA A 74 -12.32 3.70 4.83
CA ALA A 74 -13.09 4.71 4.12
C ALA A 74 -13.33 4.29 2.66
N GLU A 75 -14.51 4.58 2.11
CA GLU A 75 -14.78 4.51 0.66
C GLU A 75 -13.99 5.59 -0.09
N CYS A 76 -12.69 5.34 -0.23
CA CYS A 76 -11.71 6.29 -0.71
C CYS A 76 -10.90 5.66 -1.85
N GLU A 77 -10.54 6.44 -2.86
CA GLU A 77 -9.69 5.97 -3.96
C GLU A 77 -8.31 5.46 -3.50
N CYS A 78 -7.85 5.90 -2.32
CA CYS A 78 -6.61 5.41 -1.72
C CYS A 78 -6.77 4.04 -1.02
N ALA A 79 -8.00 3.63 -0.67
CA ALA A 79 -8.24 2.40 0.09
C ALA A 79 -7.78 1.17 -0.68
N TYR A 80 -8.03 1.15 -1.98
CA TYR A 80 -7.59 0.11 -2.90
C TYR A 80 -6.11 -0.25 -2.74
N ILE A 81 -5.20 0.72 -2.83
CA ILE A 81 -3.76 0.45 -2.72
C ILE A 81 -3.36 0.00 -1.31
N ARG A 82 -4.11 0.42 -0.28
CA ARG A 82 -3.88 -0.06 1.10
C ARG A 82 -4.32 -1.50 1.30
N GLU A 83 -5.35 -1.96 0.60
CA GLU A 83 -5.70 -3.38 0.57
C GLU A 83 -4.63 -4.22 -0.12
N VAL A 84 -4.09 -3.74 -1.25
CA VAL A 84 -2.92 -4.37 -1.89
C VAL A 84 -1.74 -4.47 -0.92
N LEU A 85 -1.49 -3.41 -0.14
CA LEU A 85 -0.46 -3.42 0.90
C LEU A 85 -0.71 -4.50 1.96
N GLN A 86 -1.96 -4.71 2.39
CA GLN A 86 -2.29 -5.77 3.36
C GLN A 86 -2.03 -7.16 2.77
N ILE A 87 -2.40 -7.39 1.51
CA ILE A 87 -2.14 -8.67 0.82
C ILE A 87 -0.63 -8.93 0.77
N ILE A 88 0.17 -7.94 0.36
CA ILE A 88 1.64 -8.04 0.32
C ILE A 88 2.22 -8.32 1.72
N LYS A 89 1.75 -7.61 2.75
CA LYS A 89 2.22 -7.74 4.14
C LYS A 89 1.97 -9.13 4.70
N THR A 90 0.86 -9.74 4.33
CA THR A 90 0.42 -11.07 4.82
C THR A 90 0.72 -12.21 3.85
N TRP A 91 1.37 -11.92 2.72
CA TRP A 91 1.70 -12.92 1.71
C TRP A 91 2.60 -14.03 2.31
N PRO A 92 2.29 -15.31 2.09
CA PRO A 92 3.13 -16.41 2.55
C PRO A 92 4.54 -16.32 1.93
N LYS A 93 5.56 -16.23 2.78
CA LYS A 93 6.98 -16.31 2.40
C LYS A 93 7.50 -17.65 2.93
N ALA A 94 7.86 -18.56 2.04
CA ALA A 94 8.23 -19.94 2.37
C ALA A 94 9.41 -20.38 1.52
#